data_AF-O34008-F1
#
_entry.id   AF-O34008-F1
#
_cell.length_a   1.000
_cell.length_b   1.000
_cell.length_c   1.000
_cell.angle_alpha   90.00
_cell.angle_beta   90.00
_cell.angle_gamma   90.00
#
_symmetry.space_group_name_H-M   'P 1'
#
loop_
_entity.id
_entity.type
_entity.pdbx_description
1 polymer ?
#
loop_
_entity_poly.entity_id
_entity_poly.type
_entity_poly.pdbx_seq_one_letter_code
_entity_poly.pdbx_strand_id
1 'polypeptide(L)'
;VDGSISAHQGFRILFEGGSRAVLRLSGTGTEGATLRVYLERYVAGPEGLTEDPQHALAPIIAATEDLVGIKARTGRKGPDVIT
;
A
#
# COMPACT_ATOMS: atom_id res chain seq x y z
N VAL A 1 0.47 21.48 -17.99
CA VAL A 1 -0.58 20.45 -17.85
C VAL A 1 -1.45 20.57 -19.08
N ASP A 2 -1.54 19.51 -19.90
CA ASP A 2 -2.10 19.52 -21.26
C ASP A 2 -3.62 19.23 -21.33
N GLY A 3 -4.26 19.02 -20.18
CA GLY A 3 -5.69 18.67 -20.09
C GLY A 3 -5.98 17.18 -20.26
N SER A 4 -4.97 16.34 -20.41
CA SER A 4 -5.15 14.88 -20.42
C SER A 4 -5.63 14.37 -19.05
N ILE A 5 -6.59 13.44 -19.07
CA ILE A 5 -7.10 12.78 -17.86
C ILE A 5 -6.63 11.33 -17.87
N SER A 6 -5.90 10.93 -16.82
CA SER A 6 -5.46 9.54 -16.62
C SER A 6 -6.31 8.87 -15.55
N ALA A 7 -7.13 7.90 -15.94
CA ALA A 7 -7.92 7.07 -15.03
C ALA A 7 -7.13 5.82 -14.56
N HIS A 8 -7.68 5.11 -13.57
CA HIS A 8 -7.18 3.81 -13.09
C HIS A 8 -5.72 3.79 -12.58
N GLN A 9 -5.25 4.88 -11.99
CA GLN A 9 -3.86 5.03 -11.53
C GLN A 9 -3.53 4.30 -10.21
N GLY A 10 -4.50 3.59 -9.65
CA GLY A 10 -4.39 2.83 -8.41
C GLY A 10 -5.56 3.10 -7.46
N PHE A 11 -5.70 2.22 -6.48
CA PHE A 11 -6.61 2.43 -5.35
C PHE A 11 -5.88 3.17 -4.25
N ARG A 12 -6.56 4.12 -3.61
CA ARG A 12 -6.07 4.79 -2.41
C ARG A 12 -7.05 4.56 -1.27
N ILE A 13 -6.53 4.10 -0.14
CA ILE A 13 -7.26 3.93 1.11
C ILE A 13 -6.72 4.99 2.06
N LEU A 14 -7.62 5.82 2.58
CA LEU A 14 -7.31 6.84 3.56
C LEU A 14 -7.84 6.37 4.91
N PHE A 15 -6.96 6.29 5.89
CA PHE A 15 -7.34 5.94 7.25
C PHE A 15 -7.58 7.19 8.07
N GLU A 16 -8.41 7.05 9.11
CA GLU A 16 -8.51 8.08 10.13
C GLU A 16 -7.13 8.35 10.74
N GLY A 17 -6.84 9.62 11.05
CA GLY A 17 -5.52 10.05 11.50
C GLY A 17 -4.50 10.30 10.39
N GLY A 18 -4.91 10.29 9.12
CA GLY A 18 -4.10 10.80 7.99
C GLY A 18 -3.14 9.79 7.36
N SER A 19 -3.09 8.56 7.87
CA SER A 19 -2.33 7.46 7.27
C SER A 19 -2.99 6.97 5.98
N ARG A 20 -2.23 6.28 5.12
CA ARG A 20 -2.75 5.81 3.82
C ARG A 20 -2.12 4.51 3.33
N ALA A 21 -2.86 3.81 2.50
CA ALA A 21 -2.36 2.73 1.65
C ALA A 21 -2.69 3.02 0.18
N VAL A 22 -1.76 2.72 -0.73
CA VAL A 22 -1.94 2.85 -2.17
C VAL A 22 -1.61 1.52 -2.85
N LEU A 23 -2.54 1.02 -3.66
CA LEU A 23 -2.39 -0.24 -4.39
C LEU A 23 -2.37 0.05 -5.89
N ARG A 24 -1.34 -0.42 -6.58
CA ARG A 24 -1.17 -0.24 -8.03
C ARG A 24 -0.88 -1.59 -8.66
N LEU A 25 -1.70 -1.95 -9.64
CA LEU A 25 -1.47 -3.12 -10.47
C LEU A 25 -0.74 -2.68 -11.74
N SER A 26 0.34 -3.37 -12.09
CA SER A 26 1.10 -3.14 -13.32
C SER A 26 1.39 -4.45 -14.03
N GLY A 27 1.64 -4.38 -15.34
CA GLY A 27 2.06 -5.55 -16.12
C GLY A 27 0.95 -6.58 -16.30
N THR A 28 -0.28 -6.18 -16.61
CA THR A 28 -1.42 -7.11 -16.80
C THR A 28 -1.39 -7.87 -18.15
N GLY A 29 -0.20 -8.06 -18.73
CA GLY A 29 0.00 -8.79 -19.98
C GLY A 29 0.08 -10.31 -19.76
N THR A 30 0.74 -11.01 -20.68
CA THR A 30 0.84 -12.48 -20.67
C THR A 30 1.79 -13.05 -19.60
N GLU A 31 2.68 -12.24 -19.03
CA GLU A 31 3.73 -12.68 -18.08
C GLU A 31 3.34 -12.50 -16.60
N GLY A 32 2.05 -12.27 -16.33
CA GLY A 32 1.54 -12.07 -14.98
C GLY A 32 1.70 -10.63 -14.49
N ALA A 33 0.91 -10.27 -13.47
CA ALA A 33 0.82 -8.91 -12.97
C ALA A 33 1.66 -8.70 -11.69
N THR A 34 2.18 -7.49 -11.54
CA THR A 34 2.81 -7.03 -10.30
C THR A 34 1.84 -6.13 -9.54
N LEU A 35 1.53 -6.50 -8.30
CA LEU A 35 0.83 -5.63 -7.35
C LEU A 35 1.87 -4.90 -6.50
N ARG A 36 1.87 -3.56 -6.58
CA ARG A 36 2.68 -2.70 -5.71
C ARG A 36 1.79 -2.12 -4.61
N VAL A 37 2.25 -2.24 -3.37
CA VAL A 37 1.55 -1.75 -2.18
C VAL A 37 2.46 -0.74 -1.49
N TYR A 38 1.97 0.50 -1.38
CA TYR A 38 2.65 1.58 -0.68
C TYR A 38 1.89 1.86 0.61
N LEU A 39 2.60 1.89 1.74
CA LEU A 39 2.01 2.08 3.05
C LEU A 39 2.67 3.28 3.72
N GLU A 40 1.86 4.09 4.36
CA GLU A 40 2.31 5.31 5.03
C GLU A 40 1.54 5.47 6.33
N ARG A 41 2.29 5.66 7.43
CA ARG A 41 1.73 6.04 8.72
C ARG A 41 2.06 7.51 8.98
N TYR A 42 1.02 8.31 9.17
CA TYR A 42 1.18 9.68 9.63
C TYR A 42 1.38 9.71 11.15
N VAL A 43 2.29 10.58 11.60
CA VAL A 43 2.45 10.97 13.01
C VAL A 43 2.51 12.49 13.10
N ALA A 44 1.81 13.06 14.08
CA ALA A 44 1.67 14.52 14.20
C ALA A 44 2.88 15.22 14.82
N GLY A 45 3.77 14.47 15.48
CA GLY A 45 4.91 14.99 16.22
C GLY A 45 6.15 14.08 16.07
N PRO A 46 7.26 14.42 16.74
CA PRO A 46 8.50 13.66 16.62
C PRO A 46 8.43 12.25 17.22
N GLU A 47 7.45 12.02 18.11
CA GLU A 47 7.21 10.71 18.69
C GLU A 47 6.83 9.69 17.61
N GLY A 48 7.54 8.57 17.60
CA GLY A 48 7.35 7.49 16.64
C GLY A 48 8.07 7.65 15.30
N LEU A 49 8.70 8.79 15.01
CA LEU A 49 9.47 8.98 13.77
C LEU A 49 10.77 8.18 13.71
N THR A 50 11.30 7.77 14.87
CA THR A 50 12.52 6.97 14.97
C THR A 50 12.24 5.48 15.18
N GLU A 51 10.97 5.08 15.16
CA GLU A 51 10.60 3.66 15.21
C GLU A 51 11.13 2.94 13.97
N ASP A 52 11.45 1.65 14.14
CA ASP A 52 11.70 0.79 12.99
C ASP A 52 10.47 0.81 12.06
N PRO A 53 10.64 1.09 10.75
CA PRO A 53 9.52 1.26 9.84
C PRO A 53 8.56 0.07 9.79
N GLN A 54 9.05 -1.16 9.95
CA GLN A 54 8.19 -2.35 9.91
C GLN A 54 7.28 -2.42 11.13
N HIS A 55 7.81 -2.10 12.31
CA HIS A 55 7.00 -1.97 13.51
C HIS A 55 6.02 -0.80 13.40
N ALA A 56 6.48 0.36 12.94
CA ALA A 56 5.65 1.55 12.79
C ALA A 56 4.49 1.33 11.81
N LEU A 57 4.72 0.60 10.71
CA LEU A 57 3.72 0.32 9.68
C LEU A 57 2.85 -0.90 9.99
N ALA A 58 3.15 -1.71 11.00
CA ALA A 58 2.42 -2.94 11.31
C ALA A 58 0.89 -2.75 11.41
N PRO A 59 0.35 -1.68 12.05
CA PRO A 59 -1.09 -1.46 12.07
C PRO A 59 -1.69 -1.20 10.68
N ILE A 60 -0.97 -0.48 9.82
CA ILE A 60 -1.43 -0.16 8.46
C ILE A 60 -1.32 -1.39 7.54
N ILE A 61 -0.28 -2.21 7.71
CA ILE A 61 -0.13 -3.50 7.03
C ILE A 61 -1.35 -4.40 7.36
N ALA A 62 -1.66 -4.55 8.65
CA ALA A 62 -2.78 -5.37 9.10
C ALA A 62 -4.12 -4.86 8.56
N ALA A 63 -4.41 -3.56 8.73
CA ALA A 63 -5.65 -2.97 8.25
C ALA A 63 -5.79 -3.07 6.72
N THR A 64 -4.70 -2.93 5.97
CA THR A 64 -4.72 -3.09 4.50
C THR A 64 -5.00 -4.55 4.10
N GLU A 65 -4.40 -5.52 4.80
CA GLU A 65 -4.69 -6.93 4.57
C GLU A 65 -6.13 -7.29 4.92
N ASP A 66 -6.67 -6.77 6.03
CA ASP A 66 -8.07 -7.04 6.43
C ASP A 66 -9.08 -6.47 5.42
N LEU A 67 -8.81 -5.27 4.88
CA LEU A 67 -9.68 -4.62 3.90
C LEU A 67 -9.60 -5.26 2.51
N VAL A 68 -8.40 -5.62 2.06
CA VAL A 68 -8.16 -6.01 0.67
C VAL A 68 -8.02 -7.53 0.52
N GLY A 69 -7.50 -8.23 1.53
CA GLY A 69 -7.27 -9.67 1.53
C GLY A 69 -6.21 -10.11 0.52
N ILE A 70 -5.05 -9.45 0.47
CA ILE A 70 -4.04 -9.69 -0.57
C ILE A 70 -3.54 -11.13 -0.51
N LYS A 71 -3.24 -11.67 0.69
CA LYS A 71 -2.75 -13.05 0.83
C LYS A 71 -3.77 -14.06 0.35
N ALA A 72 -5.03 -13.90 0.75
CA ALA A 72 -6.11 -14.79 0.35
C ALA A 72 -6.37 -14.75 -1.17
N ARG A 73 -6.29 -13.58 -1.80
CA ARG A 73 -6.54 -13.40 -3.23
C ARG A 73 -5.39 -13.84 -4.13
N THR A 74 -4.15 -13.74 -3.64
CA THR A 74 -2.95 -14.01 -4.44
C THR A 74 -2.28 -15.34 -4.11
N GLY A 75 -2.63 -15.96 -2.98
CA GLY A 75 -1.94 -17.14 -2.44
C GLY A 75 -0.54 -16.84 -1.88
N ARG A 76 -0.10 -15.57 -1.86
CA ARG A 76 1.22 -15.17 -1.36
C ARG A 76 1.23 -15.12 0.17
N LYS A 77 2.36 -15.47 0.78
CA LYS A 77 2.58 -15.33 2.24
C LYS A 77 3.07 -13.93 2.63
N GLY A 78 3.70 -13.23 1.69
CA GLY A 78 4.27 -11.89 1.86
C GLY A 78 4.73 -11.31 0.51
N PRO A 79 5.30 -10.09 0.51
CA PRO A 79 5.83 -9.46 -0.69
C PRO A 79 7.11 -10.16 -1.18
N ASP A 80 7.36 -10.09 -2.50
CA ASP A 80 8.63 -10.57 -3.07
C ASP A 80 9.80 -9.62 -2.78
N VAL A 81 9.50 -8.32 -2.67
CA VAL A 81 10.47 -7.23 -2.45
C VAL A 81 9.87 -6.20 -1.48
N ILE A 82 10.70 -5.69 -0.57
CA ILE A 82 10.37 -4.58 0.35
C ILE A 82 11.42 -3.47 0.13
N THR A 83 10.99 -2.22 0.24
CA THR A 83 11.85 -1.03 0.13
C THR A 83 11.49 -0.03 1.22
#